data_AF-Q5BT47-F1
#
_entry.id   AF-Q5BT47-F1
#
_cell.length_a   1.000
_cell.length_b   1.000
_cell.length_c   1.000
_cell.angle_alpha   90.00
_cell.angle_beta   90.00
_cell.angle_gamma   90.00
#
_symmetry.space_group_name_H-M   'P 1'
#
loop_
_entity.id
_entity.type
_entity.pdbx_description
1 polymer ?
#
loop_
_entity_poly.entity_id
_entity_poly.type
_entity_poly.pdbx_seq_one_letter_code
_entity_poly.pdbx_strand_id
1 'polypeptide(L)' 'MKFKKGCFEVGAEIHPVAIKYNPLFADCFWNSNLDSLFQYSLKIKTSWAIMVDVWYLPPNKKVR' A
#
# COMPACT_ATOMS: atom_id res chain seq x y z
N MET A 1 6.51 -3.13 -3.78
CA MET A 1 5.57 -3.29 -4.93
C MET A 1 5.86 -2.21 -5.97
N LYS A 2 5.58 -2.48 -7.24
CA LYS A 2 5.62 -1.50 -8.32
C LYS A 2 4.29 -1.55 -9.06
N PHE A 3 3.79 -0.41 -9.54
CA PHE A 3 2.58 -0.39 -10.35
C PHE A 3 2.82 -1.12 -11.68
N LYS A 4 1.81 -1.85 -12.16
CA LYS A 4 1.83 -2.42 -13.50
C LYS A 4 1.54 -1.31 -14.51
N LYS A 5 2.41 -1.15 -15.52
CA LYS A 5 2.27 -0.12 -16.56
C LYS A 5 0.90 -0.17 -17.26
N GLY A 6 0.39 -1.38 -17.50
CA GLY A 6 -0.92 -1.60 -18.13
C GLY A 6 -2.11 -1.03 -17.35
N CYS A 7 -2.02 -0.87 -16.02
CA CYS A 7 -3.11 -0.26 -15.24
C CYS A 7 -3.38 1.19 -15.63
N PHE A 8 -2.38 1.89 -16.18
CA PHE A 8 -2.52 3.29 -16.61
C PHE A 8 -2.89 3.41 -18.10
N GLU A 9 -2.94 2.32 -18.86
CA GLU A 9 -3.19 2.34 -20.32
C GLU A 9 -4.67 2.19 -20.70
N VAL A 10 -5.54 1.88 -19.73
CA VAL A 10 -6.97 1.63 -19.95
C VAL A 10 -7.77 2.90 -20.34
N GLY A 11 -7.15 4.09 -20.31
CA GLY A 11 -7.83 5.35 -20.69
C GLY A 11 -8.94 5.77 -19.71
N ALA A 12 -9.05 5.09 -18.57
CA ALA A 12 -10.01 5.39 -17.53
C ALA A 12 -9.56 6.58 -16.66
N GLU A 13 -10.52 7.24 -16.02
CA GLU A 13 -10.25 8.26 -15.01
C GLU A 13 -9.67 7.60 -13.75
N ILE A 14 -8.46 8.00 -13.37
CA ILE A 14 -7.76 7.45 -12.21
C ILE A 14 -7.93 8.42 -11.06
N HIS A 15 -8.50 7.92 -9.96
CA HIS A 15 -8.56 8.63 -8.67
C HIS A 15 -7.41 8.12 -7.78
N PRO A 16 -6.28 8.85 -7.70
CA PRO A 16 -5.17 8.39 -6.90
C PRO A 16 -5.47 8.57 -5.41
N VAL A 17 -5.13 7.56 -4.62
CA VAL A 17 -5.15 7.64 -3.16
C VAL A 17 -3.76 7.32 -2.66
N ALA A 18 -3.16 8.23 -1.90
CA ALA A 18 -1.90 7.98 -1.23
C ALA A 18 -2.19 7.44 0.17
N ILE A 19 -1.53 6.33 0.51
CA ILE A 19 -1.68 5.64 1.79
C ILE A 19 -0.29 5.51 2.40
N LYS A 20 -0.09 6.05 3.59
CA LYS A 20 1.16 5.94 4.35
C LYS A 20 0.91 5.20 5.65
N TYR A 21 1.70 4.16 5.88
CA TYR A 21 1.70 3.39 7.12
C TYR A 21 2.79 3.91 8.04
N ASN A 22 2.50 3.98 9.34
CA ASN A 22 3.50 4.31 10.34
C ASN A 22 4.15 3.02 10.89
N PRO A 23 5.46 2.80 10.64
CA PRO A 23 6.15 1.56 11.00
C PRO A 23 6.27 1.34 12.52
N LEU A 24 6.04 2.38 13.34
CA LEU A 24 6.04 2.26 14.79
C LEU A 24 4.91 1.37 15.32
N PHE A 25 3.79 1.28 14.59
CA PHE A 25 2.61 0.54 15.02
C PHE A 25 2.51 -0.83 14.35
N ALA A 26 2.76 -0.89 13.05
CA ALA A 26 2.76 -2.13 12.29
C ALA A 26 3.51 -1.98 10.98
N ASP A 27 4.26 -3.02 10.60
CA ASP A 27 4.72 -3.21 9.24
C ASP A 27 3.62 -3.91 8.44
N CYS A 28 2.97 -3.16 7.55
CA CYS A 28 1.91 -3.68 6.69
C CYS A 28 2.41 -4.37 5.42
N PHE A 29 3.72 -4.33 5.18
CA PHE A 29 4.32 -4.98 4.02
C PHE A 29 5.11 -6.21 4.45
N TRP A 30 4.76 -7.35 3.85
CA TRP A 30 5.51 -8.57 4.06
C TRP A 30 6.79 -8.56 3.22
N ASN A 31 7.92 -8.77 3.90
CA ASN A 31 9.20 -9.03 3.25
C ASN A 31 9.58 -10.50 3.46
N SER A 32 9.42 -11.31 2.41
CA SER A 32 9.73 -12.74 2.43
C SER A 32 11.20 -13.07 2.68
N ASN A 33 12.11 -12.10 2.50
CA ASN A 33 13.54 -12.29 2.76
C ASN A 33 13.91 -12.13 4.24
N LEU A 34 13.10 -11.40 5.03
CA LEU A 34 13.38 -11.11 6.43
C LEU A 34 12.54 -11.97 7.38
N ASP A 35 11.27 -12.18 7.06
CA ASP A 35 10.34 -12.91 7.90
C ASP A 35 9.64 -14.04 7.11
N SER A 36 9.55 -15.21 7.74
CA SER A 36 8.65 -16.26 7.25
C SER A 36 7.19 -15.81 7.35
N LEU A 37 6.32 -16.36 6.50
CA LEU A 37 4.90 -15.99 6.46
C LEU A 37 4.20 -16.18 7.82
N PHE A 38 4.62 -17.19 8.58
CA PHE A 38 4.09 -17.45 9.93
C PHE A 38 4.51 -16.37 10.93
N GLN A 39 5.79 -16.00 10.96
CA GLN A 39 6.31 -14.93 11.83
C GLN A 39 5.66 -13.58 11.50
N TYR A 40 5.52 -13.27 10.20
CA TYR A 40 4.84 -12.05 9.75
C TYR A 40 3.36 -12.03 10.15
N SER A 41 2.67 -13.18 10.02
CA SER A 41 1.27 -13.32 10.44
C SER A 41 1.10 -13.14 11.95
N LEU A 42 2.05 -13.62 12.75
CA LEU A 42 2.06 -13.38 14.19
C LEU A 42 2.29 -11.90 14.49
N LYS A 43 3.28 -11.25 13.87
CA LYS A 43 3.56 -9.81 14.01
C LYS A 43 2.30 -8.97 13.81
N ILE A 44 1.58 -9.17 12.69
CA ILE A 44 0.32 -8.46 12.41
C ILE A 44 -0.74 -8.71 13.48
N LYS A 45 -0.94 -9.97 13.90
CA LYS A 45 -1.96 -10.31 14.91
C LYS A 45 -1.63 -9.73 16.29
N THR A 46 -0.35 -9.57 16.60
CA THR A 46 0.12 -8.99 17.87
C THR A 46 0.26 -7.46 17.83
N SER A 47 0.21 -6.84 16.64
CA SER A 47 0.20 -5.40 16.51
C SER A 47 -1.13 -4.83 17.04
N TRP A 48 -1.03 -3.89 17.99
CA TRP A 48 -2.18 -3.33 18.69
C TRP A 48 -3.05 -2.41 17.83
N ALA A 49 -2.44 -1.69 16.88
CA ALA A 49 -3.13 -0.80 15.95
C ALA A 49 -2.35 -0.69 14.65
N ILE A 50 -3.05 -0.34 13.56
CA ILE A 50 -2.44 0.05 12.30
C ILE A 50 -2.86 1.50 12.05
N MET A 51 -1.92 2.43 12.23
CA MET A 51 -2.15 3.84 11.93
C MET A 51 -1.84 4.10 10.45
N VAL A 52 -2.82 4.67 9.75
CA VAL A 52 -2.75 4.90 8.31
C VAL A 52 -3.17 6.33 8.01
N ASP A 53 -2.28 7.07 7.38
CA ASP A 53 -2.61 8.38 6.82
C ASP A 53 -3.07 8.19 5.37
N VAL A 54 -4.27 8.70 5.06
CA VAL A 54 -4.89 8.58 3.74
C VAL A 54 -5.08 9.98 3.15
N TRP A 55 -4.55 10.19 1.93
CA TRP A 55 -4.77 11.41 1.16
C TRP A 55 -5.48 11.09 -0.14
N TYR A 56 -6.55 11.85 -0.40
CA TYR A 56 -7.25 11.83 -1.66
C TYR A 56 -6.64 12.88 -2.59
N LEU A 57 -6.18 12.43 -3.76
CA LEU A 57 -5.61 13.32 -4.78
C LEU A 57 -6.66 13.61 -5.86
N PRO A 58 -6.54 14.76 -6.55
CA PRO A 58 -7.39 15.06 -7.69
C PRO A 58 -7.27 13.99 -8.79
N PRO A 59 -8.35 13.77 -9.56
CA PRO A 59 -8.33 12.79 -10.65
C PRO A 59 -7.27 13.15 -11.68
N ASN A 60 -6.47 12.15 -12.06
CA ASN A 60 -5.50 12.28 -13.13
C ASN A 60 -6.07 11.59 -14.38
N LYS A 61 -6.39 12.39 -15.38
CA LYS A 61 -6.63 11.91 -16.74
C LYS A 61 -5.29 11.83 -17.45
N LYS A 62 -5.03 10.74 -18.17
CA LYS A 62 -3.84 10.66 -19.03
C LYS A 62 -3.91 11.81 -20.05
N VAL A 63 -3.09 12.84 -19.86
CA VAL A 63 -2.77 13.79 -20.92
C VAL A 63 -1.74 13.08 -21.80
N ARG A 64 -2.25 12.53 -22.90
CA ARG A 64 -1.57 11.90 -24.04
C ARG A 64 -0.06 11.68 -23.93
#